data_AF-X1EQ40-F1
#
_entry.id   AF-X1EQ40-F1
#
_cell.length_a   1.000
_cell.length_b   1.000
_cell.length_c   1.000
_cell.angle_alpha   90.00
_cell.angle_beta   90.00
_cell.angle_gamma   90.00
#
_symmetry.space_group_name_H-M   'P 1'
#
loop_
_entity.id
_entity.type
_entity.pdbx_description
1 polymer ?
#
loop_
_entity_poly.entity_id
_entity_poly.type
_entity_poly.pdbx_seq_one_letter_code
_entity_poly.pdbx_strand_id
1 'polypeptide(L)' 'RIVVAACGEEELSYDGSPRQRNGVFTYYYMDGLNTYDTVEEAFAYAAPLAHGFMAQYDVEMNPQIYDQYEGEDNWEF' A
#
# COMPACT_ATOMS: atom_id res chain seq x y z
N ARG A 1 -6.26 3.45 15.50
CA ARG A 1 -6.78 2.43 14.54
C ARG A 1 -6.15 2.76 13.21
N ILE A 2 -5.51 1.79 12.56
CA ILE A 2 -4.94 2.01 11.22
C ILE A 2 -5.96 1.55 10.17
N VAL A 3 -6.15 2.35 9.14
CA VAL A 3 -6.93 2.03 7.94
C VAL A 3 -6.00 2.14 6.73
N VAL A 4 -5.95 1.09 5.93
CA VAL A 4 -5.18 1.06 4.69
C VAL A 4 -6.15 0.84 3.53
N ALA A 5 -6.09 1.71 2.53
CA ALA A 5 -6.88 1.63 1.30
C ALA A 5 -5.98 1.35 0.10
N ALA A 6 -6.45 0.52 -0.82
CA ALA A 6 -5.68 0.07 -1.98
C ALA A 6 -5.51 1.13 -3.09
N CYS A 7 -6.23 2.24 -3.00
CA CYS A 7 -6.24 3.34 -3.95
C CYS A 7 -6.73 4.63 -3.28
N GLY A 8 -6.61 5.76 -3.98
CA GLY A 8 -7.19 7.03 -3.57
C GLY A 8 -8.72 7.02 -3.62
N GLU A 9 -9.35 8.03 -3.01
CA GLU A 9 -10.82 8.12 -2.87
C GLU A 9 -11.57 8.15 -4.21
N GLU A 10 -10.95 8.71 -5.25
CA GLU A 10 -11.51 8.84 -6.60
C GLU A 10 -10.88 7.86 -7.61
N GLU A 11 -10.08 6.91 -7.12
CA GLU A 11 -9.34 5.97 -7.95
C GLU A 11 -9.93 4.56 -7.88
N LEU A 12 -9.60 3.76 -8.89
CA LEU A 12 -9.91 2.33 -8.88
C LEU A 12 -8.77 1.56 -8.22
N SER A 13 -9.12 0.46 -7.56
CA SER A 13 -8.16 -0.60 -7.25
C SER A 13 -8.21 -1.67 -8.34
N TYR A 14 -7.08 -2.31 -8.60
CA TYR A 14 -6.92 -3.23 -9.71
C TYR A 14 -6.48 -4.62 -9.26
N ASP A 15 -6.97 -5.63 -9.96
CA ASP A 15 -6.49 -6.99 -9.84
C ASP A 15 -5.09 -7.12 -10.44
N GLY A 16 -4.23 -7.88 -9.76
CA GLY A 16 -2.90 -8.19 -10.22
C GLY A 16 -2.90 -9.23 -11.33
N SER A 17 -1.69 -9.51 -11.82
CA SER A 17 -1.48 -10.54 -12.84
C SER A 17 -1.92 -11.93 -12.37
N PRO A 18 -2.15 -12.89 -13.28
CA PRO A 18 -2.41 -14.28 -12.94
C PRO A 18 -1.33 -14.93 -12.05
N ARG A 19 -0.12 -14.36 -11.99
CA ARG A 19 0.94 -14.81 -11.08
C ARG A 19 0.76 -14.27 -9.67
N GLN A 20 0.33 -13.02 -9.52
CA GLN A 20 0.07 -12.39 -8.22
C GLN A 20 -1.17 -12.97 -7.53
N ARG A 21 -2.21 -13.33 -8.32
CA ARG A 21 -3.46 -13.96 -7.83
C ARG A 21 -4.14 -13.19 -6.68
N ASN A 22 -4.00 -11.87 -6.70
CA ASN A 22 -4.55 -10.96 -5.69
C ASN A 22 -4.68 -9.56 -6.32
N GLY A 23 -5.33 -8.63 -5.62
CA GLY A 23 -5.23 -7.20 -5.95
C GLY A 23 -3.77 -6.74 -5.97
N VAL A 24 -3.42 -5.84 -6.88
CA VAL A 24 -2.03 -5.37 -7.06
C VAL A 24 -1.45 -4.84 -5.74
N PHE A 25 -2.19 -3.97 -5.06
CA PHE A 25 -1.76 -3.44 -3.76
C PHE A 25 -1.66 -4.55 -2.70
N THR A 26 -2.71 -5.37 -2.56
CA THR A 26 -2.74 -6.45 -1.57
C THR A 26 -1.58 -7.41 -1.73
N TYR A 27 -1.17 -7.73 -2.97
CA TYR A 27 0.00 -8.57 -3.22
C TYR A 27 1.27 -8.00 -2.59
N TYR A 28 1.61 -6.74 -2.87
CA TYR A 28 2.80 -6.11 -2.31
C TYR A 28 2.68 -5.82 -0.82
N TYR A 29 1.47 -5.52 -0.34
CA TYR A 29 1.22 -5.26 1.07
C TYR A 29 1.39 -6.52 1.92
N MET A 30 0.94 -7.68 1.45
CA MET A 30 1.20 -8.95 2.12
C MET A 30 2.70 -9.30 2.15
N ASP A 31 3.44 -8.95 1.10
CA ASP A 31 4.90 -9.10 1.06
C ASP A 31 5.59 -8.17 2.07
N GLY A 32 5.15 -6.91 2.14
CA GLY A 32 5.59 -5.93 3.14
C GLY A 32 5.32 -6.40 4.58
N LEU A 33 4.12 -6.90 4.87
CA LEU A 33 3.76 -7.42 6.20
C LEU A 33 4.56 -8.67 6.61
N ASN A 34 5.11 -9.42 5.65
CA ASN A 34 6.00 -10.54 5.95
C ASN A 34 7.46 -10.10 6.14
N THR A 35 7.79 -8.88 5.73
CA THR A 35 9.18 -8.37 5.68
C THR A 35 9.47 -7.34 6.78
N TYR A 36 8.47 -6.55 7.19
CA TYR A 36 8.62 -5.44 8.12
C TYR A 36 7.75 -5.63 9.38
N ASP A 37 8.14 -4.94 10.46
CA ASP A 37 7.52 -5.11 11.77
C ASP A 37 6.28 -4.23 11.98
N THR A 38 6.15 -3.15 11.19
CA THR A 38 5.04 -2.19 11.30
C THR A 38 4.18 -2.14 10.05
N VAL A 39 2.92 -1.71 10.23
CA VAL A 39 1.97 -1.53 9.12
C VAL A 39 2.39 -0.37 8.22
N GLU A 40 2.97 0.67 8.82
CA GLU A 40 3.47 1.87 8.16
C GLU A 40 4.65 1.53 7.25
N GLU A 41 5.60 0.72 7.71
CA GLU A 41 6.71 0.24 6.88
C GLU A 41 6.23 -0.69 5.77
N ALA A 42 5.32 -1.62 6.07
CA ALA A 42 4.72 -2.49 5.06
C ALA A 42 3.97 -1.68 3.99
N PHE A 43 3.28 -0.62 4.38
CA PHE A 43 2.63 0.32 3.46
C PHE A 43 3.65 1.12 2.64
N ALA A 44 4.68 1.69 3.28
CA ALA A 44 5.74 2.46 2.62
C ALA A 44 6.50 1.63 1.57
N TYR A 45 6.64 0.33 1.81
CA TYR A 45 7.14 -0.63 0.83
C TYR A 45 6.14 -0.86 -0.32
N ALA A 46 4.88 -1.16 0.01
CA ALA A 46 3.91 -1.64 -0.96
C ALA A 46 3.35 -0.54 -1.89
N ALA A 47 3.11 0.67 -1.36
CA ALA A 47 2.49 1.76 -2.10
C ALA A 47 3.22 2.14 -3.40
N PRO A 48 4.55 2.41 -3.41
CA PRO A 48 5.26 2.76 -4.63
C PRO A 48 5.33 1.60 -5.64
N LEU A 49 5.37 0.35 -5.18
CA LEU A 49 5.37 -0.83 -6.06
C LEU A 49 4.01 -1.01 -6.74
N ALA A 50 2.93 -0.77 -6.01
CA ALA A 50 1.58 -0.85 -6.51
C ALA A 50 1.29 0.26 -7.55
N HIS A 51 1.67 1.49 -7.23
CA HIS A 51 1.61 2.62 -8.16
C HIS A 51 2.47 2.36 -9.42
N GLY A 52 3.74 1.98 -9.26
CA GLY A 52 4.64 1.70 -10.37
C GLY A 52 4.16 0.54 -11.26
N PHE A 53 3.49 -0.46 -10.68
CA PHE A 53 2.87 -1.53 -11.45
C PHE A 53 1.70 -1.01 -12.30
N MET A 54 0.91 -0.06 -11.84
CA MET A 54 -0.22 0.47 -12.61
C MET A 54 0.19 1.54 -13.63
N ALA A 55 1.25 2.29 -13.34
CA ALA A 55 1.83 3.27 -14.26
C ALA A 55 2.21 2.66 -15.64
N GLN A 56 2.54 1.36 -15.70
CA GLN A 56 2.82 0.68 -16.98
C GLN A 56 1.58 0.58 -17.91
N TYR A 57 0.38 0.75 -17.35
CA TYR A 57 -0.90 0.74 -18.05
C TYR A 57 -1.49 2.14 -18.24
N ASP A 58 -0.72 3.19 -17.94
CA ASP A 58 -1.16 4.60 -18.02
C ASP A 58 -2.38 4.89 -17.12
N VAL A 59 -2.46 4.21 -15.97
CA VAL A 59 -3.51 4.43 -14.96
C VAL A 59 -2.89 4.60 -13.58
N GLU A 60 -3.58 5.39 -12.75
CA GLU A 60 -3.19 5.70 -11.39
C GLU A 60 -3.79 4.70 -10.40
N MET A 61 -2.99 4.32 -9.41
CA MET A 61 -3.44 3.62 -8.21
C MET A 61 -2.53 4.02 -7.06
N ASN A 62 -3.03 4.86 -6.17
CA ASN A 62 -2.30 5.50 -5.10
C ASN A 62 -2.87 5.02 -3.75
N PRO A 63 -2.38 3.89 -3.20
CA PRO A 63 -2.78 3.41 -1.89
C PRO A 63 -2.68 4.50 -0.83
N GLN A 64 -3.59 4.47 0.15
CA GLN A 64 -3.65 5.46 1.23
C GLN A 64 -3.55 4.77 2.59
N ILE A 65 -2.89 5.42 3.54
CA ILE A 65 -2.87 5.02 4.94
C ILE A 65 -3.43 6.15 5.80
N TYR A 66 -4.38 5.81 6.65
CA TYR A 66 -4.91 6.68 7.68
C TYR A 66 -4.65 6.03 9.02
N ASP A 67 -3.69 6.57 9.75
CA ASP A 67 -3.45 6.16 11.11
C ASP A 67 -4.12 7.13 12.10
N GLN A 68 -4.98 6.59 12.97
CA GLN A 68 -5.57 7.28 14.11
C GLN A 68 -4.91 6.86 15.43
N TYR A 69 -3.74 6.24 15.37
CA TYR A 69 -2.93 5.90 16.52
C TYR A 69 -1.86 6.98 16.71
N GLU A 70 -2.11 7.89 17.64
CA GLU A 70 -1.09 8.82 18.15
C GLU A 70 -0.16 8.05 19.10
N GLY A 71 0.66 7.14 18.58
CA GLY A 71 1.79 6.60 19.34
C GLY A 71 2.85 7.68 19.46
N GLU A 72 3.26 8.02 20.70
CA GLU A 72 4.13 9.16 21.06
C GLU A 72 5.07 9.62 19.93
N ASP A 73 4.83 10.84 19.44
CA ASP A 73 5.72 11.62 18.57
C ASP A 73 7.15 11.63 19.14
N ASN A 74 7.98 10.66 18.76
CA ASN A 74 9.41 10.63 19.06
C ASN A 74 10.22 10.19 17.84
N TRP A 75 9.75 10.53 16.64
CA TRP A 75 10.55 10.46 15.42
C TRP A 75 11.25 11.80 15.19
N GLU A 76 12.35 12.04 15.92
CA GLU A 76 13.33 13.06 15.53
C GLU A 76 14.13 12.53 14.32
N PHE A 77 14.10 13.29 13.21
CA PHE A 77 14.95 13.10 12.03
C PHE A 77 16.35 13.69 12.23
#